data_AF-A0AB36BIW9-F1
#
_entry.id   AF-A0AB36BIW9-F1
#
_cell.length_a   1.000
_cell.length_b   1.000
_cell.length_c   1.000
_cell.angle_alpha   90.00
_cell.angle_beta   90.00
_cell.angle_gamma   90.00
#
_symmetry.space_group_name_H-M   'P 1'
#
loop_
_entity.id
_entity.type
_entity.pdbx_description
1 polymer ?
#
loop_
_entity_poly.entity_id
_entity_poly.type
_entity_poly.pdbx_seq_one_letter_code
_entity_poly.pdbx_strand_id
1 'polypeptide(L)'
;MSSTAGQVIKCKAAVAWEAGKPLVIEEVEVAPPQKMEVRIKILYTSLCHTDVYFWEAKAQDSVFPRILGHEAAGIVESVGEGVTELAAGDHVLPVFTGECRECAHCKSEESNMCSLLRINTERGVMINDQKSRFSINGKPIYHFLGTS
;
A
#
# COMPACT_ATOMS: atom_id res chain seq x y z
N MET A 1 -2.63 -11.14 -19.95
CA MET A 1 -3.25 -10.64 -18.70
C MET A 1 -2.99 -11.66 -17.60
N SER A 2 -2.68 -11.20 -16.39
CA SER A 2 -2.48 -12.10 -15.24
C SER A 2 -3.73 -12.96 -15.01
N SER A 3 -3.55 -14.23 -14.69
CA SER A 3 -4.68 -15.16 -14.42
C SER A 3 -5.48 -14.79 -13.17
N THR A 4 -4.97 -13.87 -12.34
CA THR A 4 -5.59 -13.43 -11.09
C THR A 4 -6.25 -12.05 -11.17
N ALA A 5 -6.26 -11.41 -12.34
CA ALA A 5 -6.88 -10.09 -12.53
C ALA A 5 -8.38 -10.12 -12.20
N GLY A 6 -8.86 -9.13 -11.45
CA GLY A 6 -10.28 -9.03 -11.02
C GLY A 6 -10.69 -10.02 -9.93
N GLN A 7 -9.78 -10.87 -9.43
CA GLN A 7 -10.06 -11.86 -8.40
C GLN A 7 -9.30 -11.54 -7.10
N VAL A 8 -9.77 -12.07 -5.97
CA VAL A 8 -9.02 -12.05 -4.71
C VAL A 8 -7.81 -12.98 -4.83
N ILE A 9 -6.64 -12.51 -4.39
CA ILE A 9 -5.43 -13.33 -4.31
C ILE A 9 -5.21 -13.77 -2.86
N LYS A 10 -4.77 -15.01 -2.66
CA LYS A 10 -4.20 -15.46 -1.39
C LYS A 10 -2.68 -15.47 -1.49
N CYS A 11 -2.01 -14.82 -0.55
CA CYS A 11 -0.54 -14.78 -0.52
C CYS A 11 -0.01 -14.63 0.91
N LYS A 12 1.31 -14.77 1.07
CA LYS A 12 1.95 -14.54 2.36
C LYS A 12 2.18 -13.04 2.60
N ALA A 13 1.96 -12.58 3.83
CA ALA A 13 2.35 -11.25 4.29
C ALA A 13 2.90 -11.33 5.72
N ALA A 14 3.81 -10.41 6.07
CA ALA A 14 4.26 -10.22 7.44
C ALA A 14 3.32 -9.24 8.15
N VAL A 15 2.50 -9.74 9.06
CA VAL A 15 1.47 -8.95 9.77
C VAL A 15 1.98 -8.55 11.14
N ALA A 16 1.92 -7.26 11.43
CA ALA A 16 2.08 -6.72 12.78
C ALA A 16 0.73 -6.80 13.50
N TRP A 17 0.61 -7.72 14.46
CA TRP A 17 -0.61 -7.89 15.25
C TRP A 17 -0.69 -6.92 16.44
N GLU A 18 0.46 -6.56 17.00
CA GLU A 18 0.58 -5.70 18.17
C GLU A 18 1.91 -4.94 18.09
N ALA A 19 1.97 -3.77 18.73
CA ALA A 19 3.14 -2.93 18.81
C ALA A 19 4.37 -3.67 19.36
N GLY A 20 5.51 -3.55 18.67
CA GLY A 20 6.80 -4.10 19.12
C GLY A 20 6.87 -5.63 19.20
N LYS A 21 5.84 -6.37 18.80
CA LYS A 21 5.85 -7.84 18.75
C LYS A 21 6.45 -8.32 17.42
N PRO A 22 7.13 -9.48 17.41
CA PRO A 22 7.59 -10.08 16.16
C PRO A 22 6.45 -10.18 15.12
N LEU A 23 6.77 -9.84 13.88
CA LEU A 23 5.83 -9.99 12.77
C LEU A 23 5.51 -11.47 12.54
N VAL A 24 4.27 -11.77 12.19
CA VAL A 24 3.83 -13.14 11.90
C VAL A 24 3.59 -13.28 10.40
N ILE A 25 4.12 -14.34 9.80
CA ILE A 25 3.85 -14.66 8.40
C ILE A 25 2.49 -15.34 8.31
N GLU A 26 1.51 -14.62 7.77
CA GLU A 26 0.13 -15.08 7.60
C GLU A 26 -0.19 -15.29 6.12
N GLU A 27 -1.15 -16.17 5.83
CA GLU A 27 -1.84 -16.15 4.54
C GLU A 27 -2.95 -15.09 4.58
N VAL A 28 -2.85 -14.08 3.72
CA VAL A 28 -3.79 -12.97 3.61
C VAL A 28 -4.54 -13.00 2.29
N GLU A 29 -5.75 -12.44 2.29
CA GLU A 29 -6.54 -12.18 1.10
C GLU A 29 -6.29 -10.74 0.62
N VAL A 30 -5.94 -10.58 -0.66
CA VAL A 30 -5.72 -9.31 -1.33
C VAL A 30 -6.81 -9.07 -2.37
N ALA A 31 -7.68 -8.11 -2.10
CA ALA A 31 -8.74 -7.71 -3.02
C ALA A 31 -8.18 -7.21 -4.37
N PRO A 32 -8.95 -7.31 -5.47
CA PRO A 32 -8.57 -6.68 -6.73
C PRO A 32 -8.50 -5.14 -6.59
N PRO A 33 -7.66 -4.47 -7.41
CA PRO A 33 -7.57 -3.02 -7.38
C PRO A 33 -8.88 -2.37 -7.86
N GLN A 34 -9.30 -1.30 -7.20
CA GLN A 34 -10.42 -0.46 -7.62
C GLN A 34 -9.95 0.68 -8.54
N LYS A 35 -10.86 1.60 -8.86
CA LYS A 35 -10.57 2.78 -9.68
C LYS A 35 -9.32 3.53 -9.20
N MET A 36 -8.42 3.84 -10.12
CA MET A 36 -7.11 4.47 -9.88
C MET A 36 -6.16 3.70 -8.95
N GLU A 37 -6.40 2.42 -8.70
CA GLU A 37 -5.50 1.57 -7.91
C GLU A 37 -4.70 0.60 -8.78
N VAL A 38 -3.56 0.17 -8.27
CA VAL A 38 -2.69 -0.81 -8.92
C VAL A 38 -2.37 -1.90 -7.92
N ARG A 39 -2.45 -3.16 -8.35
CA ARG A 39 -2.00 -4.30 -7.54
C ARG A 39 -0.65 -4.78 -8.05
N ILE A 40 0.32 -4.85 -7.15
CA ILE A 40 1.73 -5.10 -7.47
C ILE A 40 2.15 -6.43 -6.85
N LYS A 41 2.81 -7.28 -7.62
CA LYS A 41 3.56 -8.42 -7.10
C LYS A 41 4.91 -7.93 -6.61
N ILE A 42 5.06 -7.79 -5.30
CA ILE A 42 6.33 -7.41 -4.67
C ILE A 42 7.37 -8.52 -4.88
N LEU A 43 8.55 -8.15 -5.36
CA LEU A 43 9.69 -9.06 -5.53
C LEU A 43 10.71 -8.88 -4.42
N TYR A 44 10.99 -7.63 -4.06
CA TYR A 44 11.94 -7.26 -3.02
C TYR A 44 11.39 -6.08 -2.23
N THR A 45 11.70 -6.07 -0.93
CA THR A 45 11.39 -4.97 -0.01
C THR A 45 12.51 -4.85 1.02
N SER A 46 12.81 -3.63 1.45
CA SER A 46 13.75 -3.33 2.53
C SER A 46 13.03 -2.83 3.77
N LEU A 47 13.77 -2.80 4.89
CA LEU A 47 13.29 -2.25 6.15
C LEU A 47 13.87 -0.84 6.33
N CYS A 48 13.00 0.12 6.58
CA CYS A 48 13.37 1.49 6.93
C CYS A 48 13.12 1.73 8.43
N HIS A 49 13.83 2.70 9.01
CA HIS A 49 13.60 3.12 10.39
C HIS A 49 12.15 3.59 10.61
N THR A 50 11.51 4.17 9.59
CA THR A 50 10.10 4.58 9.65
C THR A 50 9.17 3.39 9.90
N ASP A 51 9.43 2.22 9.29
CA ASP A 51 8.64 1.01 9.57
C ASP A 51 8.77 0.60 11.04
N VAL A 52 10.00 0.62 11.57
CA VAL A 52 10.28 0.27 12.98
C VAL A 52 9.60 1.24 13.93
N TYR A 53 9.67 2.54 13.67
CA TYR A 53 9.08 3.58 14.52
C TYR A 53 7.55 3.42 14.68
N PHE A 54 6.84 3.14 13.58
CA PHE A 54 5.39 2.89 13.62
C PHE A 54 5.03 1.49 14.12
N TRP A 55 5.88 0.50 13.87
CA TRP A 55 5.74 -0.84 14.45
C TRP A 55 5.86 -0.85 15.98
N GLU A 56 6.80 -0.09 16.54
CA GLU A 56 6.98 0.05 18.00
C GLU A 56 5.88 0.91 18.65
N ALA A 57 4.93 1.42 17.87
CA ALA A 57 3.90 2.36 18.29
C ALA A 57 4.44 3.63 19.00
N LYS A 58 5.60 4.14 18.55
CA LYS A 58 6.18 5.38 19.06
C LYS A 58 5.43 6.63 18.57
N ALA A 59 4.65 6.50 17.49
CA ALA A 59 3.69 7.50 17.05
C ALA A 59 2.36 7.36 17.82
N GLN A 60 1.71 8.49 18.15
CA GLN A 60 0.44 8.51 18.90
C GLN A 60 -0.69 7.73 18.22
N ASP A 61 -0.65 7.59 16.88
CA ASP A 61 -1.76 7.09 16.07
C ASP A 61 -1.45 5.73 15.41
N SER A 62 -0.79 4.84 16.15
CA SER A 62 -0.39 3.54 15.62
C SER A 62 -1.58 2.57 15.56
N VAL A 63 -1.85 2.06 14.36
CA VAL A 63 -3.02 1.19 14.08
C VAL A 63 -2.56 -0.26 13.87
N PHE A 64 -3.29 -1.22 14.44
CA PHE A 64 -3.05 -2.66 14.30
C PHE A 64 -4.38 -3.43 14.09
N PRO A 65 -4.39 -4.60 13.43
CA PRO A 65 -3.25 -5.25 12.78
C PRO A 65 -2.87 -4.56 11.47
N ARG A 66 -1.58 -4.54 11.11
CA ARG A 66 -1.06 -3.74 9.99
C ARG A 66 0.01 -4.49 9.18
N ILE A 67 0.03 -4.28 7.87
CA ILE A 67 1.15 -4.66 7.01
C ILE A 67 2.00 -3.41 6.80
N LEU A 68 3.28 -3.50 7.15
CA LEU A 68 4.27 -2.41 7.04
C LEU A 68 5.07 -2.54 5.73
N GLY A 69 6.03 -1.63 5.51
CA GLY A 69 6.89 -1.62 4.34
C GLY A 69 6.48 -0.56 3.32
N HIS A 70 7.46 0.21 2.86
CA HIS A 70 7.28 1.27 1.87
C HIS A 70 8.49 1.48 0.96
N GLU A 71 9.51 0.64 1.09
CA GLU A 71 10.67 0.60 0.21
C GLU A 71 10.67 -0.74 -0.53
N ALA A 72 10.09 -0.78 -1.72
CA ALA A 72 9.94 -2.04 -2.46
C ALA A 72 10.12 -1.87 -3.96
N ALA A 73 10.35 -3.00 -4.63
CA ALA A 73 10.30 -3.11 -6.08
C ALA A 73 9.47 -4.33 -6.47
N GLY A 74 8.63 -4.17 -7.48
CA GLY A 74 7.72 -5.22 -7.91
C GLY A 74 7.31 -5.11 -9.36
N ILE A 75 6.41 -6.00 -9.75
CA ILE A 75 5.83 -6.04 -11.08
C ILE A 75 4.33 -5.82 -10.95
N VAL A 76 3.77 -4.93 -11.77
CA VAL A 76 2.33 -4.71 -11.83
C VAL A 76 1.63 -6.01 -12.21
N GLU A 77 0.73 -6.48 -11.36
CA GLU A 77 -0.06 -7.69 -11.59
C GLU A 77 -1.35 -7.35 -12.34
N SER A 78 -2.06 -6.33 -11.86
CA SER A 78 -3.27 -5.78 -12.50
C SER A 78 -3.47 -4.31 -12.12
N VAL A 79 -4.24 -3.61 -12.94
CA VAL A 79 -4.63 -2.21 -12.74
C VAL A 79 -6.14 -2.11 -12.66
N GLY A 80 -6.64 -1.18 -11.86
CA GLY A 80 -8.06 -0.87 -11.80
C GLY A 80 -8.49 0.14 -12.85
N GLU A 81 -9.79 0.43 -12.88
CA GLU A 81 -10.39 1.37 -13.84
C GLU A 81 -9.71 2.75 -13.80
N GLY A 82 -9.45 3.33 -14.97
CA GLY A 82 -8.92 4.70 -15.09
C GLY A 82 -7.40 4.81 -14.98
N VAL A 83 -6.69 3.75 -14.61
CA VAL A 83 -5.22 3.71 -14.69
C VAL A 83 -4.81 3.59 -16.16
N THR A 84 -4.06 4.58 -16.65
CA THR A 84 -3.63 4.67 -18.06
C THR A 84 -2.10 4.68 -18.22
N GLU A 85 -1.37 5.02 -17.15
CA GLU A 85 0.09 5.18 -17.17
C GLU A 85 0.86 3.91 -16.83
N LEU A 86 0.16 2.88 -16.37
CA LEU A 86 0.73 1.61 -15.94
C LEU A 86 -0.08 0.45 -16.53
N ALA A 87 0.59 -0.65 -16.81
CA ALA A 87 -0.01 -1.87 -17.32
C ALA A 87 0.58 -3.10 -16.61
N ALA A 88 -0.15 -4.22 -16.68
CA ALA A 88 0.33 -5.49 -16.14
C ALA A 88 1.64 -5.91 -16.82
N GLY A 89 2.65 -6.24 -16.01
CA GLY A 89 4.01 -6.56 -16.45
C GLY A 89 5.04 -5.44 -16.23
N ASP A 90 4.60 -4.21 -15.97
CA ASP A 90 5.52 -3.10 -15.71
C ASP A 90 6.28 -3.29 -14.40
N HIS A 91 7.56 -2.93 -14.40
CA HIS A 91 8.38 -2.88 -13.19
C HIS A 91 8.19 -1.54 -12.50
N VAL A 92 7.84 -1.55 -11.21
CA VAL A 92 7.44 -0.36 -10.47
C VAL A 92 8.04 -0.30 -9.08
N LEU A 93 8.17 0.92 -8.57
CA LEU A 93 8.50 1.24 -7.18
C LEU A 93 7.26 1.92 -6.55
N PRO A 94 6.60 1.32 -5.55
CA PRO A 94 5.62 2.05 -4.75
C PRO A 94 6.33 3.14 -3.94
N VAL A 95 5.72 4.32 -3.87
CA VAL A 95 6.27 5.47 -3.15
C VAL A 95 5.27 5.90 -2.08
N PHE A 96 5.75 6.13 -0.85
CA PHE A 96 4.94 6.48 0.32
C PHE A 96 4.24 7.85 0.26
N THR A 97 4.51 8.61 -0.80
CA THR A 97 3.82 9.84 -1.18
C THR A 97 3.60 9.80 -2.69
N GLY A 98 2.45 10.29 -3.15
CA GLY A 98 2.10 10.26 -4.57
C GLY A 98 2.15 11.63 -5.24
N GLU A 99 1.90 11.63 -6.55
CA GLU A 99 1.87 12.80 -7.42
C GLU A 99 0.63 12.70 -8.33
N CYS A 100 -0.41 13.49 -8.05
CA CYS A 100 -1.66 13.40 -8.83
C CYS A 100 -1.64 14.21 -10.14
N ARG A 101 -0.58 15.00 -10.38
CA ARG A 101 -0.39 15.92 -11.54
C ARG A 101 -1.41 17.04 -11.70
N GLU A 102 -2.52 17.01 -10.97
CA GLU A 102 -3.60 17.97 -11.15
C GLU A 102 -3.69 19.07 -10.09
N CYS A 103 -3.17 18.82 -8.88
CA CYS A 103 -3.22 19.79 -7.79
C CYS A 103 -2.18 20.91 -7.95
N ALA A 104 -2.37 22.03 -7.25
CA ALA A 104 -1.49 23.19 -7.31
C ALA A 104 -0.02 22.84 -7.00
N HIS A 105 0.23 21.95 -6.03
CA HIS A 105 1.59 21.50 -5.72
C HIS A 105 2.21 20.68 -6.85
N CYS A 106 1.46 19.79 -7.51
CA CYS A 106 2.00 19.01 -8.63
C CYS A 106 2.20 19.84 -9.91
N LYS A 107 1.48 20.96 -10.06
CA LYS A 107 1.66 21.90 -11.18
C LYS A 107 2.78 22.93 -10.92
N SER A 108 3.29 22.99 -9.69
CA SER A 108 4.43 23.82 -9.32
C SER A 108 5.74 23.10 -9.66
N GLU A 109 6.74 23.86 -10.11
CA GLU A 109 8.10 23.33 -10.34
C GLU A 109 8.91 23.16 -9.05
N GLU A 110 8.41 23.64 -7.91
CA GLU A 110 9.16 23.71 -6.64
C GLU A 110 8.74 22.66 -5.61
N SER A 111 7.57 22.04 -5.78
CA SER A 111 6.93 21.24 -4.73
C SER A 111 6.64 19.81 -5.18
N ASN A 112 6.87 18.86 -4.26
CA ASN A 112 6.43 17.47 -4.40
C ASN A 112 5.28 17.12 -3.43
N MET A 113 4.69 18.12 -2.75
CA MET A 113 3.73 17.91 -1.67
C MET A 113 2.29 17.83 -2.20
N CYS A 114 2.00 16.77 -2.97
CA CYS A 114 0.68 16.58 -3.58
C CYS A 114 -0.48 16.74 -2.57
N SER A 115 -1.43 17.64 -2.86
CA SER A 115 -2.59 17.89 -1.98
C SER A 115 -3.45 16.65 -1.74
N LEU A 116 -3.49 15.74 -2.73
CA LEU A 116 -4.32 14.54 -2.69
C LEU A 116 -3.58 13.34 -2.08
N LEU A 117 -2.32 13.15 -2.48
CA LEU A 117 -1.56 11.92 -2.27
C LEU A 117 -0.35 12.09 -1.34
N ARG A 118 -0.20 13.25 -0.68
CA ARG A 118 0.84 13.43 0.35
C ARG A 118 0.78 12.32 1.40
N ILE A 119 1.93 12.04 1.99
CA ILE A 119 2.10 11.08 3.08
C ILE A 119 1.03 11.27 4.16
N ASN A 120 0.44 10.15 4.60
CA ASN A 120 -0.46 10.10 5.73
C ASN A 120 -0.21 8.80 6.49
N THR A 121 0.35 8.91 7.69
CA THR A 121 0.79 7.79 8.53
C THR A 121 -0.35 7.13 9.30
N GLU A 122 -1.44 7.86 9.54
CA GLU A 122 -2.63 7.41 10.26
C GLU A 122 -3.55 6.57 9.36
N ARG A 123 -3.58 6.89 8.05
CA ARG A 123 -4.47 6.24 7.10
C ARG A 123 -4.08 4.77 6.90
N GLY A 124 -4.95 3.88 7.35
CA GLY A 124 -4.84 2.42 7.18
C GLY A 124 -5.66 1.84 6.02
N VAL A 125 -6.25 2.68 5.17
CA VAL A 125 -7.25 2.30 4.15
C VAL A 125 -7.03 3.05 2.83
N MET A 126 -7.62 2.53 1.75
CA MET A 126 -7.56 3.18 0.44
C MET A 126 -8.42 4.44 0.38
N ILE A 127 -7.99 5.42 -0.42
CA ILE A 127 -8.68 6.72 -0.58
C ILE A 127 -10.07 6.53 -1.18
N ASN A 128 -10.22 5.63 -2.16
CA ASN A 128 -11.42 5.50 -2.97
C ASN A 128 -12.67 5.11 -2.16
N ASP A 129 -12.53 4.16 -1.24
CA ASP A 129 -13.67 3.58 -0.52
C ASP A 129 -13.49 3.52 1.00
N GLN A 130 -12.38 4.04 1.53
CA GLN A 130 -12.05 4.02 2.95
C GLN A 130 -12.03 2.60 3.54
N LYS A 131 -11.69 1.58 2.74
CA LYS A 131 -11.52 0.19 3.17
C LYS A 131 -10.10 -0.30 2.91
N SER A 132 -9.70 -1.32 3.65
CA SER A 132 -8.48 -2.06 3.33
C SER A 132 -8.67 -2.95 2.11
N ARG A 133 -7.55 -3.34 1.49
CA ARG A 133 -7.48 -4.39 0.46
C ARG A 133 -7.01 -5.72 1.04
N PHE A 134 -6.61 -5.74 2.31
CA PHE A 134 -6.12 -6.92 3.01
C PHE A 134 -7.12 -7.42 4.03
N SER A 135 -7.32 -8.73 4.06
CA SER A 135 -8.09 -9.40 5.10
C SER A 135 -7.55 -10.76 5.49
N ILE A 136 -7.85 -11.16 6.72
CA ILE A 136 -7.73 -12.54 7.21
C ILE A 136 -9.09 -12.94 7.77
N ASN A 137 -9.69 -14.01 7.24
CA ASN A 137 -11.02 -14.49 7.66
C ASN A 137 -12.08 -13.37 7.67
N GLY A 138 -12.07 -12.51 6.65
CA GLY A 138 -12.98 -11.37 6.53
C GLY A 138 -12.71 -10.18 7.46
N LYS A 139 -11.69 -10.26 8.34
CA LYS A 139 -11.27 -9.14 9.20
C LYS A 139 -10.18 -8.32 8.50
N PRO A 140 -10.28 -6.97 8.49
CA PRO A 140 -9.33 -6.13 7.78
C PRO A 140 -7.95 -6.13 8.45
N ILE A 141 -6.90 -6.09 7.63
CA ILE A 141 -5.54 -5.76 8.02
C ILE A 141 -5.21 -4.39 7.42
N TYR A 142 -4.73 -3.44 8.21
CA TYR A 142 -4.55 -2.06 7.76
C TYR A 142 -3.30 -1.87 6.89
N HIS A 143 -3.42 -0.92 5.97
CA HIS A 143 -2.33 -0.46 5.11
C HIS A 143 -1.32 0.42 5.85
N PHE A 144 -0.09 0.48 5.37
CA PHE A 144 0.91 1.47 5.78
C PHE A 144 1.35 2.31 4.58
N LEU A 145 1.29 3.64 4.75
CA LEU A 145 1.70 4.65 3.77
C LEU A 145 1.11 4.52 2.36
N GLY A 146 0.06 3.71 2.18
CA GLY A 146 -0.56 3.47 0.88
C GLY A 146 0.29 2.62 -0.08
N THR A 147 1.31 1.92 0.43
CA THR A 147 2.25 1.12 -0.37
C THR A 147 2.25 -0.37 -0.05
N SER A 148 1.65 -0.74 1.09
CA SER A 148 1.51 -2.12 1.56
C SER A 148 0.56 -2.95 0.72
#